data_AF-A0A7Y5X0L0-F1
#
_entry.id   AF-A0A7Y5X0L0-F1
#
_cell.length_a   1.000
_cell.length_b   1.000
_cell.length_c   1.000
_cell.angle_alpha   90.00
_cell.angle_beta   90.00
_cell.angle_gamma   90.00
#
_symmetry.space_group_name_H-M   'P 1'
#
loop_
_entity.id
_entity.type
_entity.pdbx_description
1 polymer ?
#
loop_
_entity_poly.entity_id
_entity_poly.type
_entity_poly.pdbx_seq_one_letter_code
_entity_poly.pdbx_strand_id
1 'polypeptide(L)' 'DESSGGHQAWQCPQCGRASADGGKCPLDGTKLEQRDDAADLAIHQTVLHGGSLVWLGAGALADADGIGAILRF' A
#
# COMPACT_ATOMS: atom_id res chain seq x y z
N ASP A 1 2.85 -3.92 24.08
CA ASP A 1 2.06 -3.01 23.22
C ASP A 1 2.92 -2.45 22.10
N GLU A 2 3.02 -3.18 21.00
CA GLU A 2 3.63 -2.70 19.76
C GLU A 2 2.59 -1.90 18.98
N SER A 3 2.48 -0.60 19.25
CA SER A 3 1.86 0.33 18.31
C SER A 3 2.83 0.53 17.15
N SER A 4 2.84 -0.40 16.21
CA SER A 4 3.32 -0.11 14.86
C SER A 4 2.41 0.97 14.31
N GLY A 5 2.94 2.16 14.00
CA GLY A 5 2.18 3.22 13.34
C GLY A 5 1.54 2.64 12.09
N GLY A 6 0.25 2.34 12.15
CA GLY A 6 -0.44 1.63 11.08
C GLY A 6 -0.53 2.55 9.88
N HIS A 7 0.19 2.21 8.81
CA HIS A 7 -0.04 2.83 7.51
C HIS A 7 -1.51 2.65 7.18
N GLN A 8 -2.24 3.76 7.02
CA GLN A 8 -3.63 3.68 6.60
C GLN A 8 -3.64 3.36 5.11
N ALA A 9 -4.50 2.43 4.72
CA ALA A 9 -4.70 2.05 3.34
C ALA A 9 -6.17 2.10 2.98
N TRP A 10 -6.43 2.44 1.71
CA TRP A 10 -7.76 2.42 1.14
C TRP A 10 -7.75 1.72 -0.21
N GLN A 11 -8.84 1.04 -0.53
CA GLN A 11 -8.99 0.33 -1.79
C GLN A 11 -10.35 0.62 -2.41
N CYS A 12 -10.39 0.77 -3.74
CA CYS A 12 -11.64 0.79 -4.47
C CYS A 12 -12.18 -0.64 -4.57
N PRO A 13 -13.39 -0.93 -4.06
CA PRO A 13 -13.98 -2.27 -4.16
C PRO A 13 -14.37 -2.64 -5.61
N GLN A 14 -14.44 -1.65 -6.52
CA GLN A 14 -14.88 -1.86 -7.90
C GLN A 14 -13.72 -2.19 -8.84
N CYS A 15 -12.68 -1.35 -8.88
CA CYS A 15 -11.52 -1.54 -9.77
C CYS A 15 -10.26 -2.04 -9.05
N GLY A 16 -10.29 -2.16 -7.73
CA GLY A 16 -9.15 -2.65 -6.94
C GLY A 16 -8.04 -1.65 -6.69
N ARG A 17 -8.13 -0.40 -7.20
CA ARG A 17 -7.10 0.65 -7.01
C ARG A 17 -6.87 0.95 -5.53
N ALA A 18 -5.60 0.90 -5.10
CA ALA A 18 -5.19 1.26 -3.75
C ALA A 18 -4.76 2.74 -3.64
N SER A 19 -4.84 3.28 -2.43
CA SER A 19 -4.46 4.66 -2.08
C SER A 19 -3.99 4.74 -0.63
N ALA A 20 -3.09 5.69 -0.36
CA ALA A 20 -2.66 6.09 0.99
C ALA A 20 -3.57 7.17 1.58
N ASP A 21 -4.61 7.59 0.86
CA ASP A 21 -5.65 8.50 1.32
C ASP A 21 -7.03 7.95 0.95
N GLY A 22 -8.01 8.17 1.83
CA GLY A 22 -9.41 7.87 1.55
C GLY A 22 -10.03 8.82 0.52
N GLY A 23 -11.30 8.59 0.20
CA GLY A 23 -12.07 9.48 -0.67
C GLY A 23 -12.75 8.74 -1.82
N LYS A 24 -12.71 9.32 -3.03
CA LYS A 24 -13.28 8.72 -4.24
C LYS A 24 -12.17 8.20 -5.14
N CYS A 25 -12.41 7.04 -5.74
CA CYS A 25 -11.55 6.46 -6.75
C CYS A 25 -11.45 7.40 -7.96
N PRO A 26 -10.24 7.77 -8.40
CA PRO A 26 -10.06 8.68 -9.54
C PRO A 26 -10.47 8.06 -10.88
N LEU A 27 -10.61 6.73 -10.95
CA LEU A 27 -10.94 6.03 -12.19
C LEU A 27 -12.46 5.94 -12.43
N ASP A 28 -13.22 5.66 -11.37
CA ASP A 28 -14.64 5.31 -11.48
C ASP A 28 -15.56 6.10 -10.51
N GLY A 29 -14.98 6.95 -9.65
CA GLY A 29 -15.71 7.76 -8.67
C GLY A 29 -16.25 7.01 -7.44
N THR A 30 -16.07 5.70 -7.36
CA THR A 30 -16.51 4.85 -6.24
C THR A 30 -15.81 5.26 -4.95
N LYS A 31 -16.53 5.24 -3.82
CA LYS A 31 -15.95 5.52 -2.51
C LYS A 31 -14.92 4.45 -2.15
N LEU A 32 -13.71 4.88 -1.76
CA LEU A 32 -12.68 3.97 -1.28
C LEU A 32 -13.04 3.46 0.12
N GLU A 33 -12.75 2.19 0.36
CA GLU A 33 -12.96 1.52 1.65
C GLU A 33 -11.62 1.38 2.37
N GLN A 34 -11.63 1.60 3.69
CA GLN A 34 -10.44 1.47 4.53
C GLN A 34 -10.03 0.02 4.66
N ARG A 35 -8.71 -0.19 4.73
CA ARG A 35 -8.04 -1.48 4.86
C ARG A 35 -7.09 -1.42 6.05
N ASP A 36 -7.08 -2.48 6.84
CA ASP A 36 -6.23 -2.59 8.03
C ASP A 36 -4.83 -3.15 7.69
N ASP A 37 -4.63 -3.57 6.44
CA ASP A 37 -3.50 -4.37 5.95
C ASP A 37 -2.71 -3.65 4.84
N ALA A 38 -2.22 -2.43 5.11
CA ALA A 38 -1.56 -1.61 4.10
C ALA A 38 -0.32 -2.26 3.44
N ALA A 39 0.48 -3.00 4.22
CA ALA A 39 1.64 -3.71 3.68
C ALA A 39 1.23 -4.82 2.71
N ASP A 40 0.24 -5.64 3.09
CA ASP A 40 -0.27 -6.72 2.26
C ASP A 40 -0.94 -6.16 0.99
N LEU A 41 -1.68 -5.05 1.12
CA LEU A 41 -2.25 -4.36 -0.03
C LEU A 41 -1.15 -3.87 -0.99
N ALA A 42 -0.09 -3.23 -0.48
CA ALA A 42 1.02 -2.77 -1.30
C ALA A 42 1.76 -3.93 -2.01
N ILE A 43 1.97 -5.04 -1.30
CA ILE A 43 2.52 -6.29 -1.85
C ILE A 43 1.65 -6.80 -3.00
N HIS A 44 0.34 -6.94 -2.76
CA HIS A 44 -0.59 -7.45 -3.74
C HIS A 44 -0.64 -6.57 -5.00
N GLN A 45 -0.72 -5.25 -4.83
CA GLN A 45 -0.68 -4.30 -5.95
C GLN A 45 0.63 -4.37 -6.74
N THR A 46 1.76 -4.49 -6.04
CA THR A 46 3.07 -4.63 -6.69
C THR A 46 3.11 -5.87 -7.59
N VAL A 47 2.62 -7.01 -7.10
CA VAL A 47 2.55 -8.25 -7.89
C VAL A 47 1.58 -8.12 -9.06
N LEU A 48 0.38 -7.57 -8.83
CA LEU A 48 -0.63 -7.35 -9.89
C LEU A 48 -0.10 -6.49 -11.04
N HIS A 49 0.74 -5.50 -10.73
CA HIS A 49 1.34 -4.61 -11.72
C HIS A 49 2.68 -5.12 -12.28
N GLY A 50 3.06 -6.37 -12.01
CA GLY A 50 4.27 -6.99 -12.56
C GLY A 50 5.58 -6.52 -11.92
N GLY A 51 5.50 -5.91 -10.73
CA GLY A 51 6.65 -5.55 -9.91
C GLY A 51 7.33 -6.76 -9.28
N SER A 52 8.45 -6.51 -8.60
CA SER A 52 9.18 -7.52 -7.83
C SER A 52 9.34 -7.07 -6.39
N LEU A 53 9.35 -8.02 -5.46
CA LEU A 53 9.46 -7.76 -4.02
C LEU A 53 10.83 -8.21 -3.52
N VAL A 54 11.40 -7.42 -2.60
CA VAL A 54 12.64 -7.76 -1.90
C VAL A 54 12.41 -7.54 -0.42
N TRP A 55 12.69 -8.58 0.38
CA TRP A 55 12.68 -8.48 1.83
C TRP A 55 14.02 -7.97 2.32
N LEU A 56 13.99 -6.96 3.18
CA LEU A 56 15.18 -6.38 3.80
C LEU A 56 15.28 -6.83 5.26
N GLY A 57 16.50 -6.79 5.80
CA GLY A 57 16.72 -7.01 7.23
C GLY A 57 16.05 -5.93 8.09
N ALA A 58 15.82 -6.26 9.36
CA ALA A 58 15.22 -5.32 10.31
C ALA A 58 16.00 -3.99 10.36
N GLY A 59 15.26 -2.87 10.35
CA GLY A 59 15.83 -1.52 10.44
C GLY A 59 16.35 -0.91 9.13
N ALA A 60 16.40 -1.66 8.03
CA ALA A 60 16.95 -1.15 6.76
C ALA A 60 16.17 0.05 6.17
N LEU A 61 14.88 0.19 6.50
CA LEU A 61 14.00 1.28 6.06
C LEU A 61 13.35 2.00 7.25
N ALA A 62 14.03 2.07 8.40
CA ALA A 62 13.48 2.71 9.60
C ALA A 62 13.03 4.17 9.34
N ASP A 63 13.82 4.93 8.58
CA ASP A 63 13.52 6.33 8.24
C ASP A 63 12.40 6.48 7.17
N ALA A 64 11.93 5.37 6.60
CA ALA A 64 10.88 5.31 5.59
C ALA A 64 9.71 4.40 6.05
N ASP A 65 9.51 4.31 7.38
CA ASP A 65 8.45 3.52 8.01
C ASP A 65 8.37 2.05 7.52
N GLY A 66 9.52 1.47 7.15
CA GLY A 66 9.65 0.05 6.83
C GLY A 66 9.29 -0.37 5.40
N ILE A 67 8.77 0.53 4.55
CA ILE A 67 8.34 0.19 3.17
C ILE A 67 8.92 1.18 2.17
N GLY A 68 9.44 0.67 1.05
CA GLY A 68 9.99 1.49 -0.02
C GLY A 68 9.76 0.87 -1.40
N ALA A 69 9.79 1.70 -2.44
CA ALA A 69 9.62 1.27 -3.82
C ALA A 69 10.68 1.91 -4.72
N ILE A 70 11.20 1.12 -5.66
CA ILE A 70 12.07 1.60 -6.74
C ILE A 70 11.26 1.56 -8.02
N LEU A 71 10.97 2.72 -8.59
CA LEU A 71 10.14 2.84 -9.79
C LEU A 71 11.00 2.65 -11.05
N ARG A 72 10.40 2.01 -12.05
CA ARG A 72 10.90 2.07 -13.43
C ARG A 72 10.27 3.29 -14.09
N PHE A 73 11.11 4.09 -14.74
CA PHE A 73 10.75 5.33 -15.41
C PHE A 73 9.81 5.10 -16.60
#